data_AF-A0A7Z9IUN6-F1
#
_entry.id   AF-A0A7Z9IUN6-F1
#
_cell.length_a   1.000
_cell.length_b   1.000
_cell.length_c   1.000
_cell.angle_alpha   90.00
_cell.angle_beta   90.00
_cell.angle_gamma   90.00
#
_symmetry.space_group_name_H-M   'P 1'
#
loop_
_entity.id
_entity.type
_entity.pdbx_description
1 polymer ?
#
loop_
_entity_poly.entity_id
_entity_poly.type
_entity_poly.pdbx_seq_one_letter_code
_entity_poly.pdbx_strand_id
1 'polypeptide(L)'
;YADNSLTPRETIRLCALGTLAQQPRGEAMTYDDLVSSVRHFVSRITGPSLDLMGESIELLRYEGLIKILDRGDTPNPPMIITSEGHAVLNTLLLANIRSGSSELNKLITALKFRFLHLLPIEDQMVQADDFLELCETELVRLNDLLKYHENDYGYLVEWLTNDIEWLNSRIEWLIVFRAQLGNNE
;
A
#
# COMPACT_ATOMS: atom_id res chain seq x y z
N TYR A 1 21.24 12.39 11.70
CA TYR A 1 21.42 10.93 11.66
C TYR A 1 20.52 10.39 10.56
N ALA A 2 21.06 9.71 9.56
CA ALA A 2 20.24 9.05 8.55
C ALA A 2 19.48 7.91 9.25
N ASP A 3 18.22 8.13 9.57
CA ASP A 3 17.35 7.09 10.09
C ASP A 3 17.22 6.01 9.01
N ASN A 4 17.49 4.75 9.34
CA ASN A 4 17.65 3.64 8.38
C ASN A 4 16.31 3.18 7.79
N SER A 5 15.55 4.09 7.17
CA SER A 5 14.25 3.81 6.58
C SER A 5 14.32 3.68 5.08
N LEU A 6 13.32 3.01 4.53
CA LEU A 6 13.16 2.83 3.09
C LEU A 6 12.84 4.16 2.39
N THR A 7 13.50 4.38 1.27
CA THR A 7 13.10 5.32 0.22
C THR A 7 11.95 4.75 -0.62
N PRO A 8 11.21 5.57 -1.40
CA PRO A 8 10.16 5.06 -2.28
C PRO A 8 10.63 3.94 -3.22
N ARG A 9 11.84 4.05 -3.77
CA ARG A 9 12.44 3.01 -4.62
C ARG A 9 12.70 1.73 -3.85
N GLU A 10 13.20 1.81 -2.62
CA GLU A 10 13.41 0.64 -1.76
C GLU A 10 12.11 0.00 -1.31
N THR A 11 11.03 0.76 -1.11
CA THR A 11 9.69 0.21 -0.85
C THR A 11 9.18 -0.61 -2.04
N ILE A 12 9.34 -0.13 -3.27
CA ILE A 12 8.99 -0.90 -4.47
C ILE A 12 9.85 -2.16 -4.58
N ARG A 13 11.15 -2.08 -4.26
CA ARG A 13 12.04 -3.25 -4.24
C ARG A 13 11.62 -4.28 -3.20
N LEU A 14 11.24 -3.84 -2.01
CA LEU A 14 10.74 -4.72 -0.95
C LEU A 14 9.51 -5.48 -1.43
N CYS A 15 8.54 -4.78 -2.03
CA CYS A 15 7.35 -5.41 -2.60
C CYS A 15 7.73 -6.43 -3.69
N ALA A 16 8.54 -6.03 -4.66
CA ALA A 16 8.94 -6.90 -5.77
C ALA A 16 9.73 -8.16 -5.33
N LEU A 17 10.74 -8.00 -4.47
CA LEU A 17 11.53 -9.11 -3.97
C LEU A 17 10.72 -10.02 -3.05
N GLY A 18 9.85 -9.45 -2.21
CA GLY A 18 8.92 -10.21 -1.37
C GLY A 18 7.96 -11.07 -2.19
N THR A 19 7.34 -10.49 -3.22
CA THR A 19 6.44 -11.21 -4.15
C THR A 19 7.14 -12.39 -4.82
N LEU A 20 8.38 -12.21 -5.28
CA LEU A 20 9.17 -13.31 -5.87
C LEU A 20 9.59 -14.37 -4.85
N ALA A 21 9.91 -13.96 -3.61
CA ALA A 21 10.30 -14.88 -2.54
C ALA A 21 9.14 -15.71 -1.99
N GLN A 22 7.90 -15.20 -2.11
CA GLN A 22 6.69 -15.86 -1.64
C GLN A 22 6.21 -16.99 -2.58
N GLN A 23 6.71 -17.03 -3.82
CA GLN A 23 6.33 -18.07 -4.78
C GLN A 23 6.63 -19.47 -4.21
N PRO A 24 5.72 -20.45 -4.36
CA PRO A 24 5.99 -21.83 -4.01
C PRO A 24 7.29 -22.33 -4.64
N ARG A 25 8.02 -23.20 -3.96
CA ARG A 25 9.29 -23.72 -4.48
C ARG A 25 9.07 -24.39 -5.84
N GLY A 26 9.62 -23.79 -6.88
CA GLY A 26 9.55 -24.29 -8.25
C GLY A 26 8.55 -23.55 -9.15
N GLU A 27 7.74 -22.64 -8.59
CA GLU A 27 6.94 -21.71 -9.37
C GLU A 27 7.76 -20.47 -9.70
N ALA A 28 7.68 -20.03 -10.96
CA ALA A 28 8.41 -18.89 -11.47
C ALA A 28 7.42 -17.88 -12.05
N MET A 29 7.62 -16.62 -11.70
CA MET A 29 6.77 -15.52 -12.12
C MET A 29 7.39 -14.83 -13.33
N THR A 30 6.59 -14.32 -14.25
CA THR A 30 7.10 -13.52 -15.38
C THR A 30 7.30 -12.06 -14.98
N TYR A 31 7.97 -11.26 -15.81
CA TYR A 31 8.14 -9.82 -15.53
C TYR A 31 6.79 -9.09 -15.47
N ASP A 32 5.90 -9.37 -16.43
CA ASP A 32 4.58 -8.73 -16.48
C ASP A 32 3.72 -9.09 -15.27
N ASP A 33 3.79 -10.33 -14.81
CA ASP A 33 3.08 -10.78 -13.60
C ASP A 33 3.60 -10.03 -12.37
N LEU A 34 4.93 -9.87 -12.24
CA LEU A 34 5.53 -9.14 -11.13
C LEU A 34 5.12 -7.66 -11.15
N VAL A 35 5.24 -6.99 -12.30
CA VAL A 35 4.84 -5.59 -12.43
C VAL A 35 3.37 -5.42 -12.08
N SER A 36 2.51 -6.34 -12.53
CA SER A 36 1.08 -6.32 -12.26
C SER A 36 0.78 -6.52 -10.78
N SER A 37 1.43 -7.49 -10.13
CA SER A 37 1.27 -7.78 -8.70
C SER A 37 1.72 -6.61 -7.83
N VAL A 38 2.93 -6.07 -8.07
CA VAL A 38 3.44 -4.92 -7.32
C VAL A 38 2.55 -3.69 -7.55
N ARG A 39 2.04 -3.48 -8.77
CA ARG A 39 1.14 -2.35 -9.09
C ARG A 39 -0.18 -2.47 -8.36
N HIS A 40 -0.77 -3.67 -8.38
CA HIS A 40 -2.01 -3.94 -7.66
C HIS A 40 -1.81 -3.64 -6.16
N PHE A 41 -0.80 -4.23 -5.52
CA PHE A 41 -0.53 -4.03 -4.10
C PHE A 41 -0.33 -2.55 -3.74
N VAL A 42 0.60 -1.86 -4.41
CA VAL A 42 0.95 -0.49 -4.05
C VAL A 42 -0.22 0.46 -4.31
N SER A 43 -0.96 0.30 -5.42
CA SER A 43 -2.09 1.18 -5.73
C SER A 43 -3.26 1.03 -4.75
N ARG A 44 -3.45 -0.15 -4.15
CA ARG A 44 -4.47 -0.37 -3.11
C ARG A 44 -4.07 0.24 -1.77
N ILE A 45 -2.80 0.20 -1.41
CA ILE A 45 -2.28 0.81 -0.18
C ILE A 45 -2.17 2.33 -0.29
N THR A 46 -1.52 2.86 -1.33
CA THR A 46 -1.16 4.29 -1.41
C THR A 46 -2.04 5.12 -2.33
N GLY A 47 -2.94 4.51 -3.10
CA GLY A 47 -3.70 5.19 -4.15
C GLY A 47 -2.94 5.29 -5.50
N PRO A 48 -3.49 6.02 -6.49
CA PRO A 48 -3.14 5.88 -7.92
C PRO A 48 -1.77 6.42 -8.38
N SER A 49 -0.91 6.96 -7.51
CA SER A 49 0.36 7.58 -7.94
C SER A 49 1.53 6.59 -7.95
N LEU A 50 2.01 6.18 -9.13
CA LEU A 50 3.08 5.18 -9.24
C LEU A 50 4.04 5.42 -10.44
N ASP A 51 4.73 6.56 -10.45
CA ASP A 51 5.69 6.91 -11.51
C ASP A 51 7.03 6.14 -11.42
N LEU A 52 7.32 5.49 -10.29
CA LEU A 52 8.67 4.92 -9.99
C LEU A 52 8.77 3.40 -10.11
N MET A 53 7.73 2.71 -10.58
CA MET A 53 7.66 1.25 -10.51
C MET A 53 8.53 0.52 -11.54
N GLY A 54 8.41 0.89 -12.82
CA GLY A 54 9.06 0.16 -13.92
C GLY A 54 10.58 0.14 -13.78
N GLU A 55 11.17 1.33 -13.59
CA GLU A 55 12.62 1.48 -13.42
C GLU A 55 13.16 0.67 -12.21
N SER A 56 12.41 0.67 -11.10
CA SER A 56 12.82 -0.02 -9.87
C SER A 56 12.90 -1.53 -10.04
N ILE A 57 11.98 -2.14 -10.81
CA ILE A 57 11.94 -3.59 -11.04
C ILE A 57 12.99 -3.99 -12.08
N GLU A 58 13.18 -3.20 -13.15
CA GLU A 58 14.23 -3.46 -14.15
C GLU A 58 15.63 -3.49 -13.51
N LEU A 59 15.89 -2.57 -12.57
CA LEU A 59 17.18 -2.50 -11.87
C LEU A 59 17.49 -3.75 -11.04
N LEU A 60 16.49 -4.48 -10.55
CA LEU A 60 16.71 -5.75 -9.83
C LEU A 60 17.44 -6.77 -10.71
N ARG A 61 17.15 -6.77 -12.02
CA ARG A 61 17.79 -7.65 -13.00
C ARG A 61 19.24 -7.25 -13.22
N TYR A 62 19.50 -5.96 -13.42
CA TYR A 62 20.84 -5.44 -13.65
C TYR A 62 21.75 -5.64 -12.42
N GLU A 63 21.19 -5.57 -11.21
CA GLU A 63 21.88 -5.77 -9.94
C GLU A 63 22.06 -7.26 -9.56
N GLY A 64 21.57 -8.20 -10.37
CA GLY A 64 21.72 -9.64 -10.08
C GLY A 64 20.83 -10.17 -8.95
N LEU A 65 19.86 -9.38 -8.49
CA LEU A 65 18.92 -9.74 -7.42
C LEU A 65 17.85 -10.73 -7.91
N ILE A 66 17.61 -10.76 -9.21
CA ILE A 66 16.71 -11.71 -9.88
C ILE A 66 17.42 -12.40 -11.05
N LYS A 67 17.02 -13.64 -11.32
CA LYS A 67 17.56 -14.47 -12.39
C LYS A 67 16.43 -14.98 -13.29
N ILE A 68 16.60 -14.78 -14.59
CA ILE A 68 15.73 -15.37 -15.62
C ILE A 68 16.11 -16.83 -15.84
N LEU A 69 15.11 -17.71 -15.87
CA LEU A 69 15.28 -19.16 -16.06
C LEU A 69 15.45 -19.56 -17.53
N ASP A 70 14.77 -18.88 -18.46
CA ASP A 70 14.88 -19.12 -19.89
C ASP A 70 15.50 -17.92 -20.61
N ARG A 71 16.65 -18.15 -21.26
CA ARG A 71 17.39 -17.13 -22.04
C ARG A 71 17.17 -17.24 -23.55
N GLY A 72 16.20 -18.05 -23.99
CA GLY A 72 15.77 -18.13 -25.40
C GLY A 72 14.98 -16.91 -25.86
N ASP A 73 14.31 -17.03 -27.01
CA ASP A 73 13.47 -15.97 -27.63
C ASP A 73 12.09 -15.80 -26.96
N THR A 74 11.88 -16.35 -25.76
CA THR A 74 10.63 -16.18 -25.01
C THR A 74 10.50 -14.71 -24.60
N PRO A 75 9.45 -13.98 -25.03
CA PRO A 75 9.35 -12.52 -24.81
C PRO A 75 9.27 -12.10 -23.34
N ASN A 76 8.66 -12.92 -22.49
CA ASN A 76 8.47 -12.65 -21.07
C ASN A 76 8.84 -13.90 -20.25
N PRO A 77 10.14 -14.20 -20.12
CA PRO A 77 10.60 -15.47 -19.56
C PRO A 77 10.42 -15.50 -18.03
N PRO A 78 10.15 -16.68 -17.44
CA PRO A 78 10.02 -16.80 -16.00
C PRO A 78 11.31 -16.43 -15.26
N MET A 79 11.16 -15.85 -14.09
CA MET A 79 12.26 -15.38 -13.25
C MET A 79 12.07 -15.77 -11.79
N ILE A 80 13.20 -15.84 -11.09
CA ILE A 80 13.29 -16.20 -9.68
C ILE A 80 14.21 -15.22 -8.94
N ILE A 81 13.99 -15.05 -7.64
CA ILE A 81 14.89 -14.30 -6.77
C ILE A 81 16.22 -15.06 -6.54
N THR A 82 17.34 -14.35 -6.51
CA THR A 82 18.67 -14.94 -6.25
C THR A 82 18.99 -14.98 -4.76
N SER A 83 20.07 -15.65 -4.36
CA SER A 83 20.56 -15.60 -2.96
C SER A 83 20.93 -14.18 -2.53
N GLU A 84 21.47 -13.37 -3.45
CA GLU A 84 21.75 -11.95 -3.22
C GLU A 84 20.46 -11.15 -3.07
N GLY A 85 19.45 -11.43 -3.91
CA GLY A 85 18.11 -10.87 -3.75
C GLY A 85 17.49 -11.14 -2.38
N HIS A 86 17.64 -12.36 -1.84
CA HIS A 86 17.18 -12.67 -0.48
C HIS A 86 17.93 -11.90 0.61
N ALA A 87 19.24 -11.69 0.45
CA ALA A 87 20.02 -10.89 1.40
C ALA A 87 19.57 -9.42 1.41
N VAL A 88 19.29 -8.87 0.23
CA VAL A 88 18.71 -7.52 0.11
C VAL A 88 17.31 -7.47 0.71
N LEU A 89 16.45 -8.44 0.40
CA LEU A 89 15.10 -8.54 0.97
C LEU A 89 15.12 -8.53 2.51
N ASN A 90 16.01 -9.31 3.12
CA ASN A 90 16.18 -9.31 4.58
C ASN A 90 16.60 -7.93 5.12
N THR A 91 17.51 -7.25 4.42
CA THR A 91 17.94 -5.90 4.79
C THR A 91 16.77 -4.91 4.73
N LEU A 92 15.95 -4.99 3.69
CA LEU A 92 14.77 -4.13 3.50
C LEU A 92 13.69 -4.39 4.56
N LEU A 93 13.46 -5.66 4.92
CA LEU A 93 12.50 -6.05 5.97
C LEU A 93 12.92 -5.57 7.37
N LEU A 94 14.23 -5.43 7.62
CA LEU A 94 14.79 -4.96 8.88
C LEU A 94 14.97 -3.43 8.95
N ALA A 95 14.61 -2.71 7.89
CA ALA A 95 14.68 -1.25 7.88
C ALA A 95 13.67 -0.63 8.85
N ASN A 96 13.99 0.53 9.39
CA ASN A 96 13.11 1.27 10.30
C ASN A 96 11.88 1.78 9.57
N ILE A 97 10.73 1.76 10.24
CA ILE A 97 9.51 2.42 9.78
C ILE A 97 9.57 3.90 10.18
N ARG A 98 9.44 4.82 9.22
CA ARG A 98 9.44 6.28 9.45
C ARG A 98 8.03 6.84 9.63
N SER A 99 7.89 7.77 10.56
CA SER A 99 6.76 8.70 10.67
C SER A 99 6.96 9.90 9.74
N GLY A 100 6.73 9.72 8.43
CA GLY A 100 7.10 10.72 7.41
C GLY A 100 5.94 11.49 6.79
N SER A 101 5.02 10.79 6.12
CA SER A 101 3.95 11.40 5.31
C SER A 101 2.57 11.29 5.94
N SER A 102 2.30 10.21 6.68
CA SER A 102 1.02 9.98 7.37
C SER A 102 0.74 11.03 8.44
N GLU A 103 1.77 11.54 9.12
CA GLU A 103 1.61 12.47 10.25
C GLU A 103 1.13 13.85 9.81
N LEU A 104 1.49 14.32 8.61
CA LEU A 104 0.98 15.59 8.10
C LEU A 104 -0.51 15.51 7.78
N ASN A 105 -0.95 14.46 7.10
CA ASN A 105 -2.38 14.25 6.83
C ASN A 105 -3.17 14.10 8.13
N LYS A 106 -2.62 13.36 9.10
CA LYS A 106 -3.21 13.24 10.43
C LYS A 106 -3.35 14.60 11.13
N LEU A 107 -2.33 15.46 11.04
CA LEU A 107 -2.38 16.82 11.57
C LEU A 107 -3.44 17.67 10.86
N ILE A 108 -3.49 17.62 9.52
CA ILE A 108 -4.49 18.36 8.72
C ILE A 108 -5.90 17.92 9.10
N THR A 109 -6.16 16.61 9.16
CA THR A 109 -7.45 16.05 9.58
C THR A 109 -7.82 16.50 10.99
N ALA A 110 -6.88 16.42 11.95
CA ALA A 110 -7.12 16.89 13.31
C ALA A 110 -7.43 18.39 13.38
N LEU A 111 -6.72 19.23 12.62
CA LEU A 111 -6.97 20.67 12.56
C LEU A 111 -8.32 20.99 11.90
N LYS A 112 -8.68 20.27 10.83
CA LYS A 112 -10.01 20.39 10.21
C LYS A 112 -11.10 20.09 11.22
N PHE A 113 -11.07 18.96 11.93
CA PHE A 113 -12.06 18.66 12.96
C PHE A 113 -12.03 19.66 14.13
N ARG A 114 -10.84 20.12 14.54
CA ARG A 114 -10.70 21.13 15.60
C ARG A 114 -11.41 22.43 15.25
N PHE A 115 -11.36 22.85 13.99
CA PHE A 115 -11.85 24.15 13.53
C PHE A 115 -13.11 24.07 12.66
N LEU A 116 -13.69 22.88 12.48
CA LEU A 116 -14.83 22.66 11.58
C LEU A 116 -16.02 23.55 11.94
N HIS A 117 -16.28 23.72 13.24
CA HIS A 117 -17.34 24.58 13.78
C HIS A 117 -17.25 26.07 13.39
N LEU A 118 -16.14 26.52 12.81
CA LEU A 118 -15.97 27.89 12.32
C LEU A 118 -16.58 28.11 10.92
N LEU A 119 -16.95 27.04 10.22
CA LEU A 119 -17.60 27.11 8.90
C LEU A 119 -19.13 27.25 9.02
N PRO A 120 -19.82 27.79 8.00
CA PRO A 120 -21.27 27.63 7.86
C PRO A 120 -21.68 26.16 7.91
N ILE A 121 -22.88 25.86 8.41
CA ILE A 121 -23.32 24.47 8.62
C ILE A 121 -23.32 23.65 7.31
N GLU A 122 -23.71 24.25 6.19
CA GLU A 122 -23.66 23.63 4.87
C GLU A 122 -22.23 23.17 4.50
N ASP A 123 -21.23 24.04 4.74
CA ASP A 123 -19.82 23.72 4.48
C ASP A 123 -19.28 22.66 5.46
N GLN A 124 -19.76 22.65 6.71
CA GLN A 124 -19.42 21.59 7.68
C GLN A 124 -19.91 20.22 7.21
N MET A 125 -21.14 20.18 6.68
CA MET A 125 -21.73 18.95 6.14
C MET A 125 -20.97 18.45 4.92
N VAL A 126 -20.62 19.34 3.98
CA VAL A 126 -19.79 18.99 2.82
C VAL A 126 -18.43 18.42 3.25
N GLN A 127 -17.76 19.06 4.23
CA GLN A 127 -16.50 18.52 4.73
C GLN A 127 -16.67 17.15 5.40
N ALA A 128 -17.77 16.90 6.13
CA ALA A 128 -18.04 15.59 6.72
C ALA A 128 -18.30 14.52 5.64
N ASP A 129 -19.05 14.86 4.60
CA ASP A 129 -19.31 14.00 3.45
C ASP A 129 -18.00 13.69 2.68
N ASP A 130 -17.12 14.68 2.45
CA ASP A 130 -15.79 14.49 1.85
C ASP A 130 -14.93 13.49 2.65
N PHE A 131 -14.92 13.61 3.99
CA PHE A 131 -14.19 12.70 4.87
C PHE A 131 -14.75 11.28 4.82
N LEU A 132 -16.07 11.15 4.72
CA LEU A 132 -16.75 9.86 4.59
C LEU A 132 -16.37 9.18 3.27
N GLU A 133 -16.48 9.89 2.14
CA GLU A 133 -16.13 9.38 0.81
C GLU A 133 -14.67 8.92 0.75
N LEU A 134 -13.75 9.66 1.38
CA LEU A 134 -12.35 9.28 1.48
C LEU A 134 -12.18 7.92 2.18
N CYS A 135 -12.84 7.74 3.32
CA CYS A 135 -12.78 6.50 4.10
C CYS A 135 -13.43 5.33 3.33
N GLU A 136 -14.58 5.55 2.69
CA GLU A 136 -15.27 4.53 1.90
C GLU A 136 -14.42 4.08 0.69
N THR A 137 -13.79 5.03 0.00
CA THR A 137 -12.90 4.73 -1.12
C THR A 137 -11.70 3.90 -0.67
N GLU A 138 -11.11 4.24 0.48
CA GLU A 138 -10.03 3.46 1.07
C GLU A 138 -10.49 2.05 1.48
N LEU A 139 -11.67 1.93 2.09
CA LEU A 139 -12.26 0.67 2.49
C LEU A 139 -12.46 -0.27 1.29
N VAL A 140 -12.95 0.26 0.15
CA VAL A 140 -13.08 -0.51 -1.09
C VAL A 140 -11.73 -1.03 -1.56
N ARG A 141 -10.67 -0.20 -1.50
CA ARG A 141 -9.32 -0.62 -1.91
C ARG A 141 -8.75 -1.72 -1.01
N LEU A 142 -8.90 -1.58 0.32
CA LEU A 142 -8.38 -2.56 1.28
C LEU A 142 -9.14 -3.89 1.19
N ASN A 143 -10.47 -3.87 0.99
CA ASN A 143 -11.25 -5.09 0.77
C ASN A 143 -10.86 -5.80 -0.53
N ASP A 144 -10.60 -5.07 -1.62
CA ASP A 144 -10.08 -5.66 -2.86
C ASP A 144 -8.73 -6.34 -2.64
N LEU A 145 -7.84 -5.69 -1.88
CA LEU A 145 -6.52 -6.24 -1.54
C LEU A 145 -6.63 -7.48 -0.66
N LEU A 146 -7.48 -7.45 0.37
CA LEU A 146 -7.73 -8.58 1.27
C LEU A 146 -8.23 -9.80 0.48
N LYS A 147 -9.19 -9.60 -0.42
CA LYS A 147 -9.74 -10.67 -1.26
C LYS A 147 -8.67 -11.25 -2.19
N TYR A 148 -7.79 -10.41 -2.74
CA TYR A 148 -6.72 -10.88 -3.62
C TYR A 148 -5.70 -11.77 -2.89
N HIS A 149 -5.42 -11.48 -1.62
CA HIS A 149 -4.43 -12.17 -0.79
C HIS A 149 -5.03 -13.15 0.23
N GLU A 150 -6.30 -13.55 0.10
CA GLU A 150 -7.00 -14.37 1.11
C GLU A 150 -6.33 -15.73 1.37
N ASN A 151 -5.59 -16.25 0.39
CA ASN A 151 -4.90 -17.54 0.44
C ASN A 151 -3.38 -17.40 0.67
N ASP A 152 -2.89 -16.17 0.88
CA ASP A 152 -1.47 -15.93 1.09
C ASP A 152 -1.04 -16.36 2.49
N TYR A 153 0.15 -16.96 2.58
CA TYR A 153 0.81 -17.20 3.86
C TYR A 153 1.43 -15.93 4.44
N GLY A 154 1.44 -15.80 5.76
CA GLY A 154 2.05 -14.67 6.48
C GLY A 154 1.03 -13.89 7.29
N TYR A 155 1.34 -12.62 7.56
CA TYR A 155 0.57 -11.77 8.49
C TYR A 155 -0.25 -10.66 7.80
N LEU A 156 -0.24 -10.62 6.46
CA LEU A 156 -0.92 -9.56 5.70
C LEU A 156 -2.44 -9.59 5.90
N VAL A 157 -3.06 -10.77 5.84
CA VAL A 157 -4.52 -10.94 6.01
C VAL A 157 -4.96 -10.45 7.39
N GLU A 158 -4.23 -10.82 8.45
CA GLU A 158 -4.50 -10.38 9.82
C GLU A 158 -4.35 -8.86 9.96
N TRP A 159 -3.29 -8.28 9.38
CA TRP A 159 -3.07 -6.84 9.37
C TRP A 159 -4.18 -6.08 8.62
N LEU A 160 -4.56 -6.53 7.42
CA LEU A 160 -5.63 -5.92 6.63
C LEU A 160 -6.97 -5.99 7.35
N THR A 161 -7.27 -7.12 8.00
CA THR A 161 -8.50 -7.28 8.78
C THR A 161 -8.59 -6.24 9.90
N ASN A 162 -7.50 -6.07 10.65
CA ASN A 162 -7.42 -5.06 11.71
C ASN A 162 -7.59 -3.63 11.18
N ASP A 163 -6.92 -3.27 10.08
CA ASP A 163 -7.02 -1.93 9.50
C ASP A 163 -8.43 -1.65 8.95
N ILE A 164 -9.07 -2.65 8.33
CA ILE A 164 -10.46 -2.57 7.85
C ILE A 164 -11.43 -2.37 9.02
N GLU A 165 -11.26 -3.09 10.14
CA GLU A 165 -12.08 -2.91 11.34
C GLU A 165 -12.00 -1.48 11.90
N TRP A 166 -10.78 -0.93 11.97
CA TRP A 166 -10.57 0.44 12.41
C TRP A 166 -11.24 1.46 11.47
N LEU A 167 -11.12 1.25 10.15
CA LEU A 167 -11.71 2.12 9.14
C LEU A 167 -13.25 2.06 9.15
N ASN A 168 -13.84 0.87 9.32
CA ASN A 168 -15.28 0.72 9.50
C ASN A 168 -15.78 1.49 10.72
N SER A 169 -15.08 1.36 11.86
CA SER A 169 -15.41 2.10 13.08
C SER A 169 -15.35 3.63 12.86
N ARG A 170 -14.41 4.10 12.04
CA ARG A 170 -14.30 5.51 11.65
C ARG A 170 -15.48 5.96 10.79
N ILE A 171 -15.89 5.16 9.81
CA ILE A 171 -17.03 5.41 8.92
C ILE A 171 -18.32 5.51 9.74
N GLU A 172 -18.58 4.57 10.63
CA GLU A 172 -19.75 4.58 11.52
C GLU A 172 -19.81 5.87 12.35
N TRP A 173 -18.68 6.27 12.92
CA TRP A 173 -18.58 7.53 13.67
C TRP A 173 -18.86 8.76 12.78
N LEU A 174 -18.33 8.81 11.56
CA LEU A 174 -18.55 9.91 10.62
C LEU A 174 -20.03 10.04 10.22
N ILE A 175 -20.71 8.93 9.98
CA ILE A 175 -22.15 8.92 9.66
C ILE A 175 -22.96 9.55 10.80
N VAL A 176 -22.68 9.16 12.04
CA VAL A 176 -23.35 9.72 13.23
C VAL A 176 -23.01 11.19 13.40
N PHE A 177 -21.74 11.56 13.26
CA PHE A 177 -21.28 12.95 13.36
C PHE A 177 -21.97 13.85 12.33
N ARG A 178 -22.03 13.41 11.07
CA ARG A 178 -22.69 14.11 9.97
C ARG A 178 -24.19 14.29 10.23
N ALA A 179 -24.87 13.27 10.74
CA ALA A 179 -26.28 13.36 11.09
C ALA A 179 -26.53 14.37 12.23
N GLN A 180 -25.61 14.51 13.18
CA GLN A 180 -25.72 15.48 14.28
C GLN A 180 -25.57 16.93 13.80
N LEU A 181 -24.75 17.19 12.77
CA LEU A 181 -24.63 18.53 12.18
C LEU A 181 -25.97 19.01 11.62
N GLY A 182 -26.68 18.16 10.88
CA GLY A 182 -27.99 18.51 10.29
C GLY A 182 -29.13 18.64 11.31
N ASN A 183 -28.96 18.13 12.54
CA ASN A 183 -29.96 18.25 13.61
C ASN A 183 -29.76 19.50 14.50
N ASN A 184 -28.68 20.25 14.30
CA ASN A 184 -28.37 21.48 15.05
C ASN A 184 -28.83 22.77 14.32
N GLU A 185 -29.63 22.63 13.26
CA GLU A 185 -30.40 23.73 12.64
C GLU A 185 -31.65 24.07 13.46
#